data_AF-A0A259PXE0-F1
#
_entry.id   AF-A0A259PXE0-F1
#
_cell.length_a   1.000
_cell.length_b   1.000
_cell.length_c   1.000
_cell.angle_alpha   90.00
_cell.angle_beta   90.00
_cell.angle_gamma   90.00
#
_symmetry.space_group_name_H-M   'P 1'
#
loop_
_entity.id
_entity.type
_entity.pdbx_description
1 polymer ?
#
loop_
_entity_poly.entity_id
_entity_poly.type
_entity_poly.pdbx_seq_one_letter_code
_entity_poly.pdbx_strand_id
1 'polypeptide(L)'
;MSAALKSAALSILRPFVRYLITQGWTYGALAELLKFVYVGEVIALDQRDGKPVPTDSRVSLLSGIHRKEVRRLREELQSGSGEIALRHG
;
A
#
# COMPACT_ATOMS: atom_id res chain seq x y z
N MET A 1 17.84 -3.83 -9.14
CA MET A 1 17.38 -4.23 -7.79
C MET A 1 18.30 -5.30 -7.25
N SER A 2 18.99 -5.05 -6.13
CA SER A 2 20.01 -5.99 -5.61
C SER A 2 19.37 -7.31 -5.18
N ALA A 3 20.08 -8.42 -5.37
CA ALA A 3 19.62 -9.74 -4.93
C ALA A 3 19.39 -9.79 -3.42
N ALA A 4 20.22 -9.07 -2.65
CA ALA A 4 20.08 -8.93 -1.21
C ALA A 4 18.74 -8.30 -0.79
N LEU A 5 18.30 -7.22 -1.47
CA LEU A 5 17.02 -6.58 -1.17
C LEU A 5 15.83 -7.52 -1.44
N LYS A 6 15.87 -8.26 -2.55
CA LYS A 6 14.83 -9.25 -2.87
C LYS A 6 14.77 -10.35 -1.80
N SER A 7 15.92 -10.86 -1.36
CA SER A 7 16.00 -11.88 -0.32
C SER A 7 15.44 -11.37 1.02
N ALA A 8 15.84 -10.17 1.44
CA ALA A 8 15.33 -9.53 2.67
C ALA A 8 13.83 -9.26 2.61
N ALA A 9 13.31 -8.76 1.48
CA ALA A 9 11.88 -8.57 1.30
C ALA A 9 11.12 -9.90 1.41
N LEU A 10 11.64 -10.97 0.80
CA LEU A 10 11.04 -12.29 0.88
C LEU A 10 11.10 -12.90 2.28
N SER A 11 12.14 -12.66 3.06
CA SER A 11 12.22 -13.18 4.44
C SER A 11 11.18 -12.54 5.36
N ILE A 12 10.80 -11.28 5.10
CA ILE A 12 9.73 -10.58 5.81
C ILE A 12 8.35 -11.02 5.30
N LEU A 13 8.15 -11.04 3.98
CA LEU A 13 6.84 -11.29 3.39
C LEU A 13 6.37 -12.74 3.56
N ARG A 14 7.27 -13.73 3.49
CA ARG A 14 6.91 -15.16 3.59
C ARG A 14 6.16 -15.53 4.88
N PRO A 15 6.64 -15.22 6.09
CA PRO A 15 5.90 -15.54 7.31
C PRO A 15 4.58 -14.77 7.41
N PHE A 16 4.55 -13.51 6.97
CA PHE A 16 3.35 -12.69 7.01
C PHE A 16 2.26 -13.23 6.07
N VAL A 17 2.59 -13.50 4.81
CA VAL A 17 1.65 -14.08 3.83
C VAL A 17 1.17 -15.46 4.29
N ARG A 18 2.05 -16.28 4.87
CA ARG A 18 1.65 -17.57 5.45
C ARG A 18 0.60 -17.39 6.54
N TYR A 19 0.81 -16.46 7.46
CA TYR A 19 -0.18 -16.15 8.49
C TYR A 19 -1.51 -15.70 7.89
N LEU A 20 -1.50 -14.76 6.94
CA LEU A 20 -2.71 -14.26 6.28
C LEU A 20 -3.51 -15.38 5.60
N ILE A 21 -2.83 -16.32 4.92
CA ILE A 21 -3.49 -17.50 4.32
C ILE A 21 -4.19 -18.35 5.40
N THR A 22 -3.58 -18.55 6.58
CA THR A 22 -4.24 -19.28 7.68
C THR A 22 -5.46 -18.56 8.24
N GLN A 23 -5.56 -17.24 8.04
CA GLN A 23 -6.70 -16.41 8.43
C GLN A 23 -7.72 -16.23 7.29
N GLY A 24 -7.59 -16.96 6.18
CA GLY A 24 -8.53 -16.90 5.05
C GLY A 24 -8.35 -15.69 4.12
N TRP A 25 -7.23 -14.98 4.21
CA TRP A 25 -6.96 -13.86 3.32
C TRP A 25 -6.56 -14.32 1.92
N THR A 26 -7.16 -13.71 0.92
CA THR A 26 -6.79 -13.90 -0.48
C THR A 26 -5.68 -12.94 -0.89
N TYR A 27 -5.02 -13.23 -2.02
CA TYR A 27 -4.09 -12.29 -2.65
C TYR A 27 -4.75 -10.93 -2.92
N GLY A 28 -6.02 -10.92 -3.37
CA GLY A 28 -6.74 -9.67 -3.64
C GLY A 28 -6.89 -8.78 -2.41
N ALA A 29 -7.25 -9.36 -1.26
CA ALA A 29 -7.37 -8.63 0.01
C ALA A 29 -6.03 -8.02 0.44
N LEU A 30 -4.94 -8.79 0.37
CA LEU A 30 -3.61 -8.26 0.66
C LEU A 30 -3.17 -7.19 -0.36
N ALA A 31 -3.48 -7.38 -1.64
CA ALA A 31 -3.13 -6.42 -2.68
C ALA A 31 -3.82 -5.07 -2.47
N GLU A 32 -5.10 -5.07 -2.07
CA GLU A 32 -5.82 -3.83 -1.69
C GLU A 32 -5.17 -3.13 -0.49
N LEU A 33 -4.82 -3.88 0.55
CA LEU A 33 -4.11 -3.34 1.71
C LEU A 33 -2.76 -2.74 1.32
N LEU A 34 -1.99 -3.43 0.48
CA LEU A 34 -0.70 -2.94 0.00
C LEU A 34 -0.85 -1.65 -0.80
N LYS A 35 -1.88 -1.52 -1.65
CA LYS A 35 -2.11 -0.26 -2.39
C LYS A 35 -2.27 0.93 -1.43
N PHE A 36 -3.05 0.74 -0.37
CA PHE A 36 -3.25 1.76 0.66
C PHE A 36 -1.92 2.15 1.33
N VAL A 37 -1.11 1.17 1.74
CA VAL A 37 0.21 1.40 2.34
C VAL A 37 1.14 2.14 1.38
N TYR A 38 1.20 1.74 0.11
CA TYR A 38 2.05 2.39 -0.89
C TYR A 38 1.66 3.87 -1.11
N VAL A 39 0.37 4.18 -1.21
CA VAL A 39 -0.11 5.56 -1.35
C VAL A 39 0.24 6.38 -0.10
N GLY A 40 0.00 5.84 1.09
CA GLY A 40 0.31 6.48 2.36
C GLY A 40 1.81 6.79 2.52
N GLU A 41 2.68 5.82 2.24
CA GLU A 41 4.13 5.99 2.36
C GLU A 41 4.69 7.03 1.38
N VAL A 42 4.18 7.10 0.14
CA VAL A 42 4.60 8.15 -0.81
C VAL A 42 4.25 9.55 -0.29
N ILE A 43 3.06 9.71 0.28
CA ILE A 43 2.63 10.98 0.88
C ILE A 43 3.51 11.31 2.09
N ALA A 44 3.75 10.34 2.96
CA ALA A 44 4.57 10.50 4.16
C ALA A 44 6.02 10.85 3.83
N LEU A 45 6.61 10.26 2.78
CA LEU A 45 7.97 10.57 2.33
C LEU A 45 8.10 12.03 1.88
N ASP A 46 7.19 12.52 1.04
CA ASP A 46 7.23 13.92 0.62
C ASP A 46 7.00 14.89 1.81
N GLN A 47 6.13 14.53 2.76
CA GLN A 47 5.94 15.31 4.00
C GLN A 47 7.21 15.37 4.87
N ARG A 48 7.91 14.23 5.04
CA ARG A 48 9.19 14.17 5.79
C ARG A 48 10.26 15.03 5.14
N ASP A 49 10.23 15.15 3.81
CA ASP A 49 11.11 16.01 3.03
C ASP A 49 10.70 17.50 3.03
N GLY A 50 9.63 17.87 3.77
CA GLY A 50 9.12 19.24 3.81
C GLY A 50 8.48 19.71 2.50
N LYS A 51 8.13 18.80 1.60
CA LYS A 51 7.50 19.13 0.32
C LYS A 51 6.00 19.35 0.49
N PRO A 52 5.36 20.11 -0.42
CA PRO A 52 3.91 20.19 -0.48
C PRO A 52 3.26 18.81 -0.66
N VAL A 53 2.01 18.70 -0.23
CA VAL A 53 1.20 17.48 -0.44
C VAL A 53 1.24 17.10 -1.92
N PRO A 54 1.65 15.87 -2.28
CA PRO A 54 1.81 15.49 -3.68
C PRO A 54 0.48 15.42 -4.41
N THR A 55 0.51 15.75 -5.70
CA THR A 55 -0.63 15.55 -6.60
C THR A 55 -0.87 14.07 -6.86
N ASP A 56 -2.09 13.69 -7.24
CA ASP A 56 -2.41 12.28 -7.54
C ASP A 56 -1.53 11.71 -8.65
N SER A 57 -1.14 12.53 -9.64
CA SER A 57 -0.23 12.13 -10.70
C SER A 57 1.16 11.78 -10.19
N ARG A 58 1.67 12.54 -9.21
CA ARG A 58 2.98 12.27 -8.59
C ARG A 58 2.92 11.01 -7.73
N VAL A 59 1.87 10.86 -6.94
CA VAL A 59 1.67 9.64 -6.14
C VAL A 59 1.54 8.42 -7.07
N SER A 60 0.80 8.53 -8.16
CA SER A 60 0.66 7.47 -9.17
C SER A 60 2.01 7.08 -9.79
N LEU A 61 2.83 8.07 -10.14
CA LEU A 61 4.17 7.85 -10.69
C LEU A 61 5.10 7.10 -9.73
N LEU A 62 5.11 7.48 -8.45
CA LEU A 62 6.01 6.91 -7.44
C LEU A 62 5.55 5.56 -6.90
N SER A 63 4.25 5.37 -6.73
CA SER A 63 3.67 4.12 -6.23
C SER A 63 3.43 3.07 -7.31
N GLY A 64 3.34 3.47 -8.58
CA GLY A 64 2.90 2.61 -9.68
C GLY A 64 1.39 2.32 -9.67
N ILE A 65 0.63 2.93 -8.76
CA ILE A 65 -0.83 2.75 -8.65
C ILE A 65 -1.52 3.74 -9.57
N HIS A 66 -2.51 3.29 -10.34
CA HIS A 66 -3.21 4.15 -11.29
C HIS A 66 -3.86 5.36 -10.60
N ARG A 67 -3.81 6.54 -11.23
CA ARG A 67 -4.32 7.81 -10.65
C ARG A 67 -5.76 7.73 -10.12
N LYS A 68 -6.66 7.04 -10.83
CA LYS A 68 -8.06 6.83 -10.36
C LYS A 68 -8.12 6.12 -9.01
N GLU A 69 -7.24 5.13 -8.83
CA GLU A 69 -7.16 4.33 -7.61
C GLU A 69 -6.50 5.12 -6.47
N VAL A 70 -5.47 5.89 -6.77
CA VAL A 70 -4.88 6.84 -5.80
C VAL A 70 -5.94 7.78 -5.25
N ARG A 71 -6.77 8.37 -6.13
CA ARG A 71 -7.84 9.27 -5.70
C ARG A 71 -8.82 8.58 -4.73
N ARG A 72 -9.31 7.38 -5.10
CA ARG A 72 -10.19 6.57 -4.24
C ARG A 72 -9.54 6.31 -2.86
N LEU A 73 -8.30 5.83 -2.85
CA LEU A 73 -7.58 5.50 -1.62
C LEU A 73 -7.30 6.73 -0.75
N ARG A 74 -7.06 7.91 -1.34
CA ARG A 74 -6.90 9.17 -0.61
C ARG A 74 -8.20 9.63 0.03
N GLU A 75 -9.32 9.48 -0.65
CA GLU A 75 -10.65 9.77 -0.11
C GLU A 75 -10.94 8.82 1.07
N GLU A 76 -10.62 7.53 0.95
CA GLU A 76 -10.73 6.53 2.03
C GLU A 76 -9.81 6.81 3.24
N LEU A 77 -8.57 7.26 3.00
CA LEU A 77 -7.64 7.69 4.04
C LEU A 77 -8.17 8.88 4.85
N GLN A 78 -8.87 9.80 4.18
CA GLN A 78 -9.40 11.01 4.80
C GLN A 78 -10.72 10.77 5.54
N SER A 79 -11.52 9.79 5.10
CA SER A 79 -12.80 9.47 5.73
C SER A 79 -12.67 8.71 7.05
N GLY A 80 -11.47 8.31 7.46
CA GLY A 80 -11.23 7.66 8.76
C GLY A 80 -11.82 6.25 8.89
N SER A 81 -12.32 5.67 7.81
CA SER A 81 -12.80 4.30 7.75
C SER A 81 -11.61 3.33 7.74
N GLY A 82 -10.96 3.16 8.89
CA GLY A 82 -9.96 2.11 9.12
C GLY A 82 -10.54 0.70 8.97
N GLU A 83 -11.86 0.57 8.82
CA GLU A 83 -12.48 -0.53 8.10
C GLU A 83 -12.21 -0.39 6.61
N ILE A 84 -10.95 -0.62 6.19
CA ILE A 84 -10.75 -1.18 4.85
C ILE A 84 -11.70 -2.37 4.86
N ALA A 85 -12.73 -2.33 4.02
CA ALA A 85 -13.70 -3.41 3.86
C ALA A 85 -12.96 -4.61 3.26
N LEU A 86 -12.09 -5.20 4.07
CA LEU A 86 -11.31 -6.39 3.83
C LEU A 86 -12.36 -7.47 3.90
N ARG A 87 -13.04 -7.64 2.77
CA ARG A 87 -13.74 -8.85 2.43
C ARG A 87 -12.73 -9.96 2.63
N HIS A 88 -12.77 -10.57 3.81
CA HIS A 88 -12.28 -11.92 4.01
C HIS A 88 -12.95 -12.70 2.88
N GLY A 89 -12.14 -13.42 2.09
CA GLY A 89 -12.62 -14.07 0.88
C GLY A 89 -13.88 -14.88 1.13
#